data_AF-A0A8H9C3P6-F1
#
_entry.id   AF-A0A8H9C3P6-F1
#
_cell.length_a   1.000
_cell.length_b   1.000
_cell.length_c   1.000
_cell.angle_alpha   90.00
_cell.angle_beta   90.00
_cell.angle_gamma   90.00
#
_symmetry.space_group_name_H-M   'P 1'
#
loop_
_entity.id
_entity.type
_entity.pdbx_description
1 polymer ?
#
loop_
_entity_poly.entity_id
_entity_poly.type
_entity_poly.pdbx_seq_one_letter_code
_entity_poly.pdbx_strand_id
1 'polypeptide(L)'
;MLVVDTNIVLSAALGRRSVSVFDALADRRLVATSARVAEEVQRVLLSVPDLPAGAPVRAGVILAGIDVIDASYYSDRIDSAARVLSDAVASRNGSTSDAHVLACAWLLDADIWSHDRDFAGTGWPSSSNANLLRALDGA
;
A
#
# COMPACT_ATOMS: atom_id res chain seq x y z
N MET A 1 -1.06 12.61 3.47
CA MET A 1 -1.07 11.77 2.25
C MET A 1 -0.83 10.34 2.68
N LEU A 2 -1.26 9.35 1.89
CA LEU A 2 -1.16 7.92 2.20
C LEU A 2 -0.43 7.20 1.07
N VAL A 3 0.54 6.36 1.42
CA VAL A 3 1.14 5.38 0.51
C VAL A 3 0.51 4.02 0.75
N VAL A 4 -0.07 3.45 -0.30
CA VAL A 4 -0.85 2.22 -0.21
C VAL A 4 -0.03 1.01 -0.58
N ASP A 5 -0.16 -0.03 0.23
CA ASP A 5 0.48 -1.33 0.06
C ASP A 5 -0.32 -2.27 -0.89
N THR A 6 0.34 -3.28 -1.44
CA THR A 6 -0.22 -4.28 -2.35
C THR A 6 -1.44 -4.97 -1.76
N ASN A 7 -1.40 -5.34 -0.48
CA ASN A 7 -2.51 -6.06 0.16
C ASN A 7 -3.81 -5.24 0.20
N ILE A 8 -3.72 -3.91 0.28
CA ILE A 8 -4.88 -3.01 0.30
C ILE A 8 -5.50 -2.92 -1.09
N VAL A 9 -4.68 -2.72 -2.12
CA VAL A 9 -5.14 -2.64 -3.52
C VAL A 9 -5.81 -3.95 -3.92
N LEU A 10 -5.19 -5.10 -3.61
CA LEU A 10 -5.78 -6.42 -3.87
C LEU A 10 -7.08 -6.62 -3.10
N SER A 11 -7.12 -6.26 -1.81
CA SER A 11 -8.35 -6.35 -1.00
C SER A 11 -9.50 -5.54 -1.62
N ALA A 12 -9.23 -4.31 -2.08
CA ALA A 12 -10.21 -3.47 -2.75
C ALA A 12 -10.64 -4.06 -4.11
N ALA A 13 -9.69 -4.52 -4.94
CA ALA A 13 -9.97 -5.13 -6.24
C ALA A 13 -10.88 -6.37 -6.12
N LEU A 14 -10.69 -7.16 -5.06
CA LEU A 14 -11.53 -8.32 -4.73
C LEU A 14 -12.92 -7.95 -4.19
N GLY A 15 -13.27 -6.67 -4.09
CA GLY A 15 -14.55 -6.19 -3.59
C GLY A 15 -14.70 -6.28 -2.07
N ARG A 16 -13.59 -6.25 -1.32
CA ARG A 16 -13.60 -6.36 0.15
C ARG A 16 -13.63 -4.97 0.81
N ARG A 17 -13.51 -4.96 2.14
CA ARG A 17 -13.62 -3.81 3.05
C ARG A 17 -12.75 -2.58 2.71
N SER A 18 -11.78 -2.68 1.80
CA SER A 18 -10.95 -1.54 1.40
C SER A 18 -11.62 -0.62 0.37
N VAL A 19 -12.64 -1.08 -0.37
CA VAL A 19 -13.34 -0.26 -1.39
C VAL A 19 -13.93 1.02 -0.81
N SER A 20 -14.69 0.91 0.29
CA SER A 20 -15.34 2.07 0.92
C SER A 20 -14.34 3.11 1.45
N VAL A 21 -13.13 2.68 1.81
CA VAL A 21 -12.06 3.58 2.27
C VAL A 21 -11.43 4.30 1.08
N PHE A 22 -11.22 3.60 -0.04
CA PHE A 22 -10.76 4.23 -1.28
C PHE A 22 -11.76 5.27 -1.79
N ASP A 23 -13.06 4.98 -1.81
CA ASP A 23 -14.07 5.94 -2.25
C ASP A 23 -14.04 7.22 -1.41
N ALA A 24 -13.90 7.11 -0.09
CA ALA A 24 -13.82 8.26 0.82
C ALA A 24 -12.51 9.07 0.68
N LEU A 25 -11.41 8.45 0.23
CA LEU A 25 -10.10 9.07 0.10
C LEU A 25 -9.81 9.59 -1.31
N ALA A 26 -10.41 8.98 -2.35
CA ALA A 26 -10.20 9.33 -3.74
C ALA A 26 -10.62 10.77 -4.03
N ASP A 27 -11.73 11.23 -3.45
CA ASP A 27 -12.22 12.60 -3.56
C ASP A 27 -11.22 13.64 -3.03
N ARG A 28 -10.28 13.22 -2.18
CA ARG A 28 -9.28 14.11 -1.56
C ARG A 28 -7.91 14.05 -2.24
N ARG A 29 -7.71 13.18 -3.24
CA ARG A 29 -6.40 12.93 -3.90
C ARG A 29 -5.25 12.71 -2.90
N LEU A 30 -5.52 12.01 -1.81
CA LEU A 30 -4.55 11.81 -0.72
C LEU A 30 -3.80 10.49 -0.83
N VAL A 31 -3.82 9.82 -1.99
CA VAL A 31 -3.43 8.41 -2.11
C VAL A 31 -2.43 8.23 -3.24
N ALA A 32 -1.27 7.66 -2.89
CA ALA A 32 -0.23 7.26 -3.82
C ALA A 32 0.18 5.80 -3.55
N THR A 33 0.93 5.21 -4.47
CA THR A 33 1.61 3.92 -4.27
C THR A 33 2.92 3.88 -5.02
N SER A 34 3.74 2.87 -4.74
CA SER A 34 4.99 2.64 -5.46
C SER A 34 4.75 1.86 -6.77
N ALA A 35 5.55 2.08 -7.80
CA ALA A 35 5.47 1.31 -9.06
C ALA A 35 5.57 -0.21 -8.82
N ARG A 36 6.37 -0.63 -7.84
CA ARG A 36 6.52 -2.04 -7.48
C ARG A 36 5.24 -2.67 -6.91
N VAL A 37 4.44 -1.90 -6.17
CA VAL A 37 3.09 -2.35 -5.74
C VAL A 37 2.21 -2.58 -6.96
N ALA A 38 2.18 -1.64 -7.91
CA ALA A 38 1.37 -1.79 -9.12
C ALA A 38 1.76 -3.04 -9.93
N GLU A 39 3.06 -3.30 -10.09
CA GLU A 39 3.58 -4.52 -10.72
C GLU A 39 3.19 -5.79 -9.97
N GLU A 40 3.28 -5.78 -8.63
CA GLU A 40 2.93 -6.92 -7.80
C GLU A 40 1.45 -7.23 -7.85
N VAL A 41 0.58 -6.22 -7.80
CA VAL A 41 -0.87 -6.38 -7.98
C VAL A 41 -1.16 -7.08 -9.30
N GLN A 42 -0.58 -6.62 -10.41
CA GLN A 42 -0.77 -7.25 -11.73
C GLN A 42 -0.26 -8.70 -11.75
N ARG A 43 0.93 -8.95 -11.18
CA ARG A 43 1.51 -10.29 -11.10
C ARG A 43 0.61 -11.25 -10.32
N VAL A 44 0.10 -10.83 -9.16
CA VAL A 44 -0.80 -11.64 -8.33
C VAL A 44 -2.08 -11.96 -9.09
N LEU A 45 -2.71 -10.96 -9.72
CA LEU A 45 -3.94 -11.14 -10.47
C LEU A 45 -3.81 -12.08 -11.68
N LEU A 46 -2.62 -12.15 -12.30
CA LEU A 46 -2.34 -13.10 -13.38
C LEU A 46 -2.01 -14.52 -12.88
N SER A 47 -1.50 -14.63 -11.66
CA SER A 47 -1.00 -15.89 -11.10
C SER A 47 -2.03 -16.68 -10.29
N VAL A 48 -3.05 -16.02 -9.73
CA VAL A 48 -4.04 -16.67 -8.86
C VAL A 48 -5.22 -17.20 -9.69
N PRO A 49 -5.49 -18.51 -9.68
CA PRO A 49 -6.65 -19.07 -10.34
C PRO A 49 -7.95 -18.68 -9.62
N ASP A 50 -9.08 -18.74 -10.33
CA ASP A 50 -10.43 -18.55 -9.78
C ASP A 50 -10.69 -17.19 -9.12
N LEU A 51 -9.97 -16.15 -9.52
CA LEU A 51 -10.26 -14.79 -9.10
C LEU A 51 -11.62 -14.32 -9.67
N PRO A 52 -12.34 -13.44 -8.94
CA PRO A 52 -13.54 -12.80 -9.50
C PRO A 52 -13.22 -12.12 -10.83
N ALA A 53 -14.02 -12.38 -11.87
CA ALA A 53 -13.75 -11.88 -13.22
C ALA A 53 -13.55 -10.36 -13.32
N GLY A 54 -14.16 -9.60 -12.41
CA GLY A 54 -14.01 -8.15 -12.33
C GLY A 54 -12.77 -7.65 -11.56
N ALA A 55 -12.03 -8.51 -10.87
CA ALA A 55 -10.91 -8.10 -10.02
C ALA A 55 -9.78 -7.41 -10.81
N PRO A 56 -9.33 -7.91 -11.98
CA PRO A 56 -8.32 -7.21 -12.78
C PRO A 56 -8.77 -5.83 -13.25
N VAL A 57 -10.02 -5.70 -13.69
CA VAL A 57 -10.59 -4.43 -14.13
C VAL A 57 -10.66 -3.44 -12.97
N ARG A 58 -11.13 -3.86 -11.80
CA ARG A 58 -11.20 -3.01 -10.60
C ARG A 58 -9.82 -2.57 -10.14
N ALA A 59 -8.83 -3.46 -10.13
CA ALA A 59 -7.45 -3.11 -9.78
C ALA A 59 -6.89 -2.06 -10.75
N GLY A 60 -7.15 -2.21 -12.06
CA GLY A 60 -6.77 -1.22 -13.07
C GLY A 60 -7.40 0.15 -12.82
N VAL A 61 -8.69 0.19 -12.48
CA VAL A 61 -9.39 1.44 -12.13
C VAL A 61 -8.80 2.09 -10.87
N ILE A 62 -8.54 1.31 -9.81
CA ILE A 62 -7.95 1.81 -8.56
C ILE A 62 -6.56 2.41 -8.84
N LEU A 63 -5.69 1.66 -9.54
CA LEU A 63 -4.33 2.11 -9.84
C LEU A 63 -4.31 3.33 -10.76
N ALA A 64 -5.26 3.45 -11.70
CA ALA A 64 -5.40 4.63 -12.54
C ALA A 64 -5.94 5.85 -11.78
N GLY A 65 -6.56 5.65 -10.61
CA GLY A 65 -7.13 6.69 -9.77
C GLY A 65 -6.20 7.23 -8.67
N ILE A 66 -4.98 6.69 -8.54
CA ILE A 66 -3.99 7.10 -7.54
C ILE A 66 -2.64 7.42 -8.19
N ASP A 67 -1.80 8.16 -7.47
CA ASP A 67 -0.45 8.47 -7.98
C ASP A 67 0.46 7.24 -7.86
N VAL A 68 0.90 6.67 -8.98
CA VAL A 68 1.88 5.59 -9.01
C VAL A 68 3.27 6.19 -9.19
N ILE A 69 4.07 6.17 -8.13
CA ILE A 69 5.41 6.76 -8.10
C ILE A 69 6.42 5.82 -8.73
N ASP A 70 7.13 6.33 -9.74
CA ASP A 70 8.20 5.58 -10.41
C ASP A 70 9.34 5.22 -9.44
N ALA A 71 9.89 4.02 -9.59
CA ALA A 71 10.90 3.50 -8.69
C ALA A 71 12.19 4.32 -8.66
N SER A 72 12.51 5.05 -9.73
CA SER A 72 13.71 5.91 -9.78
C SER A 72 13.71 6.98 -8.69
N TYR A 73 12.53 7.49 -8.27
CA TYR A 73 12.43 8.56 -7.28
C TYR A 73 12.74 8.14 -5.85
N TYR A 74 12.60 6.86 -5.51
CA TYR A 74 12.86 6.34 -4.16
C TYR A 74 13.93 5.23 -4.12
N SER A 75 14.54 4.92 -5.27
CA SER A 75 15.49 3.80 -5.41
C SER A 75 16.69 3.88 -4.46
N ASP A 76 17.20 5.08 -4.22
CA ASP A 76 18.30 5.39 -3.30
C ASP A 76 17.97 5.12 -1.82
N ARG A 77 16.68 5.04 -1.48
CA ARG A 77 16.19 4.81 -0.11
C ARG A 77 15.87 3.34 0.18
N ILE A 78 15.76 2.49 -0.83
CA ILE A 78 15.28 1.10 -0.69
C ILE A 78 16.15 0.31 0.30
N ASP A 79 17.47 0.40 0.21
CA ASP A 79 18.36 -0.36 1.11
C ASP A 79 18.24 0.08 2.57
N SER A 80 17.99 1.37 2.81
CA SER A 80 17.78 1.88 4.15
C SER A 80 16.41 1.48 4.69
N ALA A 81 15.37 1.53 3.86
CA ALA A 81 14.03 1.07 4.21
C ALA A 81 14.02 -0.44 4.52
N ALA A 82 14.77 -1.24 3.75
CA ALA A 82 14.92 -2.67 3.98
C ALA A 82 15.53 -2.97 5.35
N ARG A 83 16.60 -2.25 5.74
CA ARG A 83 17.20 -2.39 7.07
C ARG A 83 16.22 -2.02 8.19
N VAL A 84 15.49 -0.92 8.04
CA VAL A 84 14.50 -0.50 9.04
C VAL A 84 13.37 -1.52 9.18
N LEU A 85 12.90 -2.10 8.06
CA LEU A 85 11.89 -3.17 8.09
C LEU A 85 12.41 -4.46 8.71
N SER A 86 13.66 -4.85 8.43
CA SER A 86 14.25 -6.06 9.04
C SER A 86 14.43 -5.92 10.54
N ASP A 87 14.71 -4.70 11.02
CA ASP A 87 14.95 -4.40 12.42
C ASP A 87 13.65 -4.12 13.20
N ALA A 88 12.52 -3.93 12.50
CA ALA A 88 11.23 -3.67 13.12
C ALA A 88 10.78 -4.89 13.94
N VAL A 89 10.46 -4.66 15.22
CA VAL A 89 10.09 -5.73 16.17
C VAL A 89 8.89 -6.56 15.70
N ALA A 90 8.00 -5.96 14.89
CA ALA A 90 6.83 -6.65 14.35
C ALA A 90 7.16 -7.60 13.18
N SER A 91 8.28 -7.36 12.48
CA SER A 91 8.78 -8.18 11.37
C SER A 91 9.33 -9.50 11.91
N ARG A 92 8.48 -10.52 11.95
CA ARG A 92 8.84 -11.83 12.54
C ARG A 92 9.81 -12.64 11.69
N ASN A 93 9.89 -12.34 10.40
CA ASN A 93 10.68 -13.07 9.41
C ASN A 93 11.83 -12.24 8.84
N GLY A 94 11.95 -10.96 9.22
CA GLY A 94 12.93 -10.04 8.63
C GLY A 94 12.68 -9.75 7.15
N SER A 95 11.41 -9.84 6.69
CA SER A 95 11.08 -9.58 5.29
C SER A 95 11.43 -8.15 4.92
N THR A 96 12.01 -8.00 3.73
CA THR A 96 12.35 -6.72 3.13
C THR A 96 11.59 -6.48 1.82
N SER A 97 10.63 -7.36 1.49
CA SER A 97 9.83 -7.27 0.27
C SER A 97 9.21 -5.90 0.10
N ASP A 98 8.70 -5.34 1.19
CA ASP A 98 7.89 -4.12 1.16
C ASP A 98 8.72 -2.86 1.43
N ALA A 99 10.05 -2.96 1.35
CA ALA A 99 10.97 -1.82 1.49
C ALA A 99 10.68 -0.69 0.51
N HIS A 100 10.14 -1.01 -0.67
CA HIS A 100 9.73 0.00 -1.64
C HIS A 100 8.52 0.82 -1.18
N VAL A 101 7.62 0.25 -0.37
CA VAL A 101 6.48 0.97 0.20
C VAL A 101 6.98 1.98 1.23
N LEU A 102 7.85 1.54 2.14
CA LEU A 102 8.44 2.42 3.16
C LEU A 102 9.34 3.51 2.53
N ALA A 103 10.16 3.17 1.53
CA ALA A 103 10.97 4.14 0.80
C ALA A 103 10.11 5.19 0.07
N CYS A 104 9.00 4.78 -0.54
CA CYS A 104 8.04 5.68 -1.19
C CYS A 104 7.34 6.58 -0.15
N ALA A 105 6.97 6.03 1.00
CA ALA A 105 6.39 6.78 2.11
C ALA A 105 7.34 7.87 2.64
N TRP A 106 8.63 7.55 2.78
CA TRP A 106 9.66 8.54 3.15
C TRP A 106 9.85 9.64 2.12
N LEU A 107 9.85 9.28 0.82
CA LEU A 107 9.96 10.25 -0.26
C LEU A 107 8.81 11.28 -0.21
N LEU A 108 7.60 10.80 0.08
CA LEU A 108 6.37 11.58 0.03
C LEU A 108 5.94 12.20 1.37
N ASP A 109 6.70 11.95 2.45
CA ASP A 109 6.32 12.31 3.83
C ASP A 109 4.87 11.89 4.15
N ALA A 110 4.56 10.62 3.87
CA ALA A 110 3.19 10.10 3.86
C ALA A 110 3.04 8.88 4.77
N ASP A 111 1.90 8.75 5.45
CA ASP A 111 1.61 7.56 6.26
C ASP A 111 1.38 6.34 5.36
N ILE A 112 1.68 5.14 5.86
CA ILE A 112 1.48 3.90 5.13
C ILE A 112 0.07 3.36 5.39
N TRP A 113 -0.66 2.96 4.35
CA TRP A 113 -1.89 2.20 4.48
C TRP A 113 -1.63 0.74 4.13
N SER A 114 -1.65 -0.12 5.15
CA SER A 114 -1.44 -1.57 5.00
C SER A 114 -2.28 -2.37 6.00
N HIS A 115 -2.55 -3.64 5.66
CA HIS A 115 -3.01 -4.65 6.61
C HIS A 115 -1.86 -5.35 7.34
N ASP A 116 -0.63 -5.20 6.85
CA ASP A 116 0.54 -5.81 7.45
C ASP A 116 0.99 -5.04 8.69
N ARG A 117 1.34 -5.79 9.73
CA ARG A 117 1.95 -5.24 10.92
C ARG A 117 3.46 -5.05 10.77
N ASP A 118 4.08 -5.54 9.70
CA ASP A 118 5.54 -5.50 9.54
C ASP A 118 6.07 -4.05 9.45
N PHE A 119 5.22 -3.09 9.07
CA PHE A 119 5.52 -1.66 9.17
C PHE A 119 5.49 -1.11 10.62
N ALA A 120 4.85 -1.81 11.55
CA ALA A 120 4.80 -1.40 12.95
C ALA A 120 6.17 -1.56 13.61
N GLY A 121 6.63 -0.50 14.26
CA GLY A 121 7.97 -0.48 14.89
C GLY A 121 9.10 -0.05 13.95
N THR A 122 8.81 0.32 12.70
CA THR A 122 9.76 0.99 11.80
C THR A 122 10.04 2.45 12.20
N GLY A 123 9.22 3.01 13.10
CA GLY A 123 9.23 4.44 13.43
C GLY A 123 8.46 5.32 12.44
N TRP A 124 7.90 4.73 11.36
CA TRP A 124 7.07 5.45 10.39
C TRP A 124 5.58 5.20 10.63
N PRO A 125 4.69 6.20 10.47
CA PRO A 125 3.26 6.01 10.67
C PRO A 125 2.65 4.99 9.70
N SER A 126 1.85 4.07 10.23
CA SER A 126 1.08 3.10 9.44
C SER A 126 -0.33 2.93 9.99
N SER A 127 -1.34 2.97 9.12
CA SER A 127 -2.75 2.88 9.45
C SER A 127 -3.43 1.70 8.76
N SER A 128 -4.32 1.02 9.48
CA SER A 128 -5.24 0.02 8.91
C SER A 128 -6.53 0.67 8.40
N ASN A 129 -7.37 -0.07 7.65
CA ASN A 129 -8.71 0.41 7.29
C ASN A 129 -9.51 0.88 8.51
N ALA A 130 -9.39 0.20 9.65
CA ALA A 130 -10.13 0.57 10.85
C ALA A 130 -9.64 1.89 11.44
N ASN A 131 -8.34 2.20 11.35
CA ASN A 131 -7.80 3.48 11.79
C ASN A 131 -8.26 4.61 10.87
N LEU A 132 -8.17 4.39 9.56
CA LEU A 132 -8.58 5.38 8.55
C LEU A 132 -10.08 5.67 8.61
N LEU A 133 -10.94 4.65 8.71
CA LEU A 133 -12.38 4.83 8.86
C LEU A 133 -12.73 5.65 10.11
N ARG A 134 -12.13 5.34 11.26
CA ARG A 134 -12.35 6.14 12.48
C ARG A 134 -11.90 7.59 12.33
N ALA A 135 -10.80 7.83 11.62
CA ALA A 135 -10.32 9.18 11.35
C ALA A 135 -11.26 9.93 10.40
N LEU A 136 -11.90 9.23 9.45
CA LEU A 136 -12.87 9.80 8.52
C LEU A 136 -14.25 10.05 9.16
N ASP A 137 -14.70 9.15 10.03
CA ASP A 137 -15.97 9.26 10.77
C ASP A 137 -15.94 10.38 11.83
N GLY A 138 -14.74 10.74 12.31
CA GLY A 138 -14.54 11.81 13.29
C GLY A 138 -14.16 13.18 12.70
N ALA A 139 -14.09 13.30 11.36
CA ALA A 139 -13.65 14.50 10.64
C ALA A 139 -14.80 15.35 10.09
#